data_AF-A0A0G1NCR2-F1
#
_entry.id   AF-A0A0G1NCR2-F1
#
_cell.length_a   1.000
_cell.length_b   1.000
_cell.length_c   1.000
_cell.angle_alpha   90.00
_cell.angle_beta   90.00
_cell.angle_gamma   90.00
#
_symmetry.space_group_name_H-M   'P 1'
#
loop_
_entity.id
_entity.type
_entity.pdbx_description
1 polymer ?
#
loop_
_entity_poly.entity_id
_entity_poly.type
_entity_poly.pdbx_seq_one_letter_code
_entity_poly.pdbx_strand_id
1 'polypeptide(L)'
;GAAIFGAGYAPALFYFSSMVVWINVFLGIFNLIPIPPLDGSKVLFSFLPYKWNNAQIFLEKYGFFLLLFFLFSFSSILLPVVFFLFQLFLGL
;
A
#
# COMPACT_ATOMS: atom_id res chain seq x y z
N GLY A 1 27.53 16.94 27.32
CA GLY A 1 27.68 15.50 27.06
C GLY A 1 26.38 14.89 26.62
N ALA A 2 25.59 14.32 27.55
CA ALA A 2 24.38 13.55 27.25
C ALA A 2 23.25 14.28 26.50
N ALA A 3 23.04 15.58 26.73
CA ALA A 3 21.98 16.35 26.07
C ALA A 3 22.22 16.56 24.55
N ILE A 4 23.48 16.62 24.13
CA ILE A 4 23.86 16.82 22.71
C ILE A 4 23.67 15.52 21.93
N PHE A 5 23.99 14.38 22.57
CA PHE A 5 23.71 13.05 22.05
C PHE A 5 22.20 12.83 21.90
N GLY A 6 21.39 13.06 22.95
CA GLY A 6 19.93 12.89 22.90
C GLY A 6 19.21 13.78 21.87
N ALA A 7 19.66 15.03 21.70
CA ALA A 7 19.07 15.98 20.74
C ALA A 7 19.32 15.60 19.27
N GLY A 8 20.40 14.87 18.97
CA GLY A 8 20.69 14.38 17.62
C GLY A 8 19.95 13.10 17.25
N TYR A 9 19.67 12.22 18.22
CA TYR A 9 18.99 10.94 17.97
C TYR A 9 17.48 11.07 17.85
N ALA A 10 16.85 11.96 18.60
CA ALA A 10 15.40 12.18 18.52
C ALA A 10 14.90 12.51 17.09
N PRO A 11 15.49 13.47 16.35
CA PRO A 11 15.09 13.72 14.97
C PRO A 11 15.41 12.54 14.06
N ALA A 12 16.56 11.88 14.23
CA ALA A 12 16.94 10.71 13.41
C ALA A 12 15.95 9.54 13.58
N LEU A 13 15.53 9.25 14.82
CA LEU A 13 14.53 8.24 15.13
C LEU A 13 13.17 8.61 14.53
N PHE A 14 12.77 9.88 14.63
CA PHE A 14 11.53 10.35 14.01
C PHE A 14 11.56 10.20 12.48
N TYR A 15 12.66 10.53 11.81
CA TYR A 15 12.81 10.31 10.37
C TYR A 15 12.78 8.83 10.01
N PHE A 16 13.47 7.98 10.77
CA PHE A 16 13.46 6.54 10.53
C PHE A 16 12.06 5.94 10.71
N SER A 17 11.39 6.24 11.82
CA SER A 17 10.03 5.76 12.09
C SER A 17 9.03 6.27 11.05
N SER A 18 9.13 7.54 10.64
CA SER A 18 8.28 8.05 9.58
C SER A 18 8.53 7.36 8.23
N MET A 19 9.77 7.02 7.87
CA MET A 19 10.03 6.17 6.70
C MET A 19 9.41 4.78 6.83
N VAL A 20 9.49 4.15 8.01
CA VAL A 20 8.88 2.83 8.26
C VAL A 20 7.36 2.90 8.11
N VAL A 21 6.71 3.91 8.69
CA VAL A 21 5.26 4.12 8.53
C VAL A 21 4.91 4.35 7.07
N TRP A 22 5.64 5.22 6.37
CA TRP A 22 5.41 5.51 4.95
C TRP A 22 5.42 4.24 4.09
N ILE A 23 6.44 3.40 4.23
CA ILE A 23 6.57 2.16 3.47
C ILE A 23 5.44 1.19 3.80
N ASN A 24 5.10 1.01 5.08
CA ASN A 24 4.03 0.07 5.48
C ASN A 24 2.64 0.54 5.03
N VAL A 25 2.36 1.85 5.13
CA VAL A 25 1.10 2.42 4.65
C VAL A 25 0.98 2.26 3.13
N PHE A 26 2.05 2.58 2.40
CA PHE A 26 2.09 2.40 0.96
C PHE A 26 1.88 0.93 0.56
N LEU A 27 2.64 0.01 1.16
CA LEU A 27 2.50 -1.44 0.90
C LEU A 27 1.12 -1.97 1.31
N GLY A 28 0.57 -1.50 2.43
CA GLY A 28 -0.75 -1.90 2.91
C GLY A 28 -1.84 -1.49 1.92
N ILE A 29 -1.86 -0.23 1.49
CA ILE A 29 -2.84 0.25 0.51
C ILE A 29 -2.64 -0.42 -0.84
N PHE A 30 -1.38 -0.60 -1.27
CA PHE A 30 -1.07 -1.32 -2.50
C PHE A 30 -1.62 -2.76 -2.44
N ASN A 31 -1.40 -3.48 -1.34
CA ASN A 31 -1.93 -4.84 -1.18
C ASN A 31 -3.46 -4.92 -1.11
N LEU A 32 -4.19 -3.82 -0.87
CA LEU A 32 -5.66 -3.80 -0.89
C LEU A 32 -6.24 -3.66 -2.30
N ILE A 33 -5.43 -3.37 -3.32
CA ILE A 33 -5.90 -3.27 -4.70
C ILE A 33 -6.38 -4.67 -5.17
N PRO A 34 -7.60 -4.78 -5.74
CA PRO A 34 -8.17 -6.07 -6.12
C PRO A 34 -7.64 -6.60 -7.47
N ILE A 35 -6.32 -6.67 -7.62
CA ILE A 35 -5.62 -7.13 -8.83
C ILE A 35 -4.57 -8.19 -8.44
N PRO A 36 -4.61 -9.42 -9.00
CA PRO A 36 -3.59 -10.43 -8.70
C PRO A 36 -2.17 -9.95 -9.10
N PRO A 37 -1.12 -10.29 -8.33
CA PRO A 37 -1.08 -11.23 -7.22
C PRO A 37 -1.36 -10.63 -5.82
N LEU A 38 -1.89 -9.41 -5.74
CA LEU A 38 -2.07 -8.69 -4.49
C LEU A 38 -3.14 -9.32 -3.59
N ASP A 39 -3.02 -9.13 -2.28
CA ASP A 39 -3.93 -9.78 -1.32
C ASP A 39 -5.39 -9.33 -1.45
N GLY A 40 -5.62 -8.10 -1.91
CA GLY A 40 -6.95 -7.56 -2.21
C GLY A 40 -7.69 -8.37 -3.28
N SER A 41 -6.98 -9.02 -4.21
CA SER A 41 -7.64 -9.90 -5.18
C SER A 41 -8.15 -11.17 -4.53
N LYS A 42 -7.45 -11.71 -3.54
CA LYS A 42 -7.91 -12.88 -2.77
C LYS A 42 -9.15 -12.55 -1.95
N VAL A 43 -9.19 -11.34 -1.38
CA VAL A 43 -10.38 -10.81 -0.71
C VAL A 43 -11.53 -10.67 -1.71
N LEU A 44 -11.29 -10.10 -2.89
CA LEU A 44 -12.33 -10.02 -3.94
C LEU A 44 -12.86 -11.40 -4.30
N PHE A 45 -11.98 -12.39 -4.53
CA PHE A 45 -12.36 -13.74 -4.95
C PHE A 45 -13.11 -14.52 -3.86
N SER A 46 -12.85 -14.27 -2.58
CA SER A 46 -13.59 -14.93 -1.49
C SER A 46 -15.05 -14.49 -1.40
N PHE A 47 -15.36 -13.26 -1.83
CA PHE A 47 -16.73 -12.76 -1.93
C PHE A 47 -17.41 -13.06 -3.27
N LEU A 48 -16.65 -13.53 -4.26
CA LEU A 48 -17.14 -13.68 -5.63
C LEU A 48 -17.90 -15.01 -5.80
N PRO A 49 -19.16 -15.00 -6.29
CA PRO A 49 -19.91 -16.24 -6.49
C PRO A 49 -19.37 -17.05 -7.68
N TYR A 50 -19.53 -18.38 -7.63
CA TYR A 50 -18.97 -19.34 -8.59
C TYR A 50 -19.25 -19.03 -10.08
N LYS A 51 -20.36 -18.32 -10.37
CA LYS A 51 -20.71 -17.86 -11.72
C LYS A 51 -19.65 -16.97 -12.38
N TRP A 52 -18.78 -16.33 -11.57
CA TRP A 52 -17.74 -15.42 -12.03
C TRP A 52 -16.36 -16.07 -12.09
N ASN A 53 -16.27 -17.40 -12.04
CA ASN A 53 -14.99 -18.10 -12.14
C ASN A 53 -14.18 -17.72 -13.40
N ASN A 54 -14.86 -17.46 -14.52
CA ASN A 54 -14.20 -16.98 -15.74
C ASN A 54 -13.52 -15.62 -15.54
N ALA A 55 -14.10 -14.72 -14.74
CA ALA A 55 -13.50 -13.44 -14.42
C ALA A 55 -12.29 -13.60 -13.49
N GLN A 56 -12.36 -14.50 -12.51
CA GLN A 56 -11.22 -14.84 -11.67
C GLN A 56 -10.05 -15.38 -12.51
N ILE A 57 -10.30 -16.37 -13.38
CA ILE A 57 -9.27 -16.94 -14.27
C ILE A 57 -8.65 -15.86 -15.18
N PHE A 58 -9.48 -14.96 -15.72
CA PHE A 58 -8.98 -13.83 -16.51
C PHE A 58 -8.07 -12.91 -15.70
N LEU A 59 -8.49 -12.52 -14.49
CA LEU A 59 -7.72 -11.66 -13.60
C LEU A 59 -6.43 -12.34 -13.14
N GLU A 60 -6.43 -13.64 -12.88
CA GLU A 60 -5.21 -14.39 -12.54
C GLU A 60 -4.23 -14.48 -13.71
N LYS A 61 -4.74 -14.72 -14.93
CA LYS A 61 -3.92 -14.82 -16.14
C LYS A 61 -3.28 -13.50 -16.55
N TYR A 62 -4.03 -12.40 -16.45
CA TYR A 62 -3.57 -11.07 -16.89
C TYR A 62 -3.21 -10.12 -15.74
N GLY A 63 -3.29 -10.59 -14.49
CA GLY A 63 -3.18 -9.76 -13.29
C GLY A 63 -1.89 -8.95 -13.23
N PHE A 64 -0.75 -9.56 -13.56
CA PHE A 64 0.52 -8.85 -13.59
C PHE A 64 0.55 -7.68 -14.60
N PHE A 65 -0.04 -7.87 -15.79
CA PHE A 65 -0.12 -6.80 -16.79
C PHE A 65 -1.12 -5.72 -16.38
N LEU A 66 -2.26 -6.10 -15.81
CA LEU A 66 -3.24 -5.18 -15.25
C LEU A 66 -2.64 -4.34 -14.12
N LEU A 67 -1.81 -4.96 -13.27
CA LEU A 67 -1.11 -4.29 -12.19
C LEU A 67 -0.12 -3.24 -12.72
N LEU A 68 0.69 -3.60 -13.72
CA LEU A 68 1.58 -2.66 -14.39
C LEU A 68 0.81 -1.48 -14.99
N PHE A 69 -0.26 -1.75 -15.74
CA PHE A 69 -1.10 -0.70 -16.31
C PHE A 69 -1.69 0.21 -15.22
N PHE A 70 -2.15 -0.38 -14.13
CA PHE A 70 -2.71 0.34 -12.98
C PHE A 70 -1.66 1.23 -12.29
N LEU A 71 -0.42 0.75 -12.12
CA LEU A 71 0.66 1.55 -11.55
C LEU A 71 0.94 2.83 -12.37
N PHE A 72 0.92 2.74 -13.70
CA PHE A 72 1.14 3.92 -14.54
C PHE A 72 -0.08 4.83 -14.64
N SER A 73 -1.29 4.28 -14.62
CA SER A 73 -2.52 5.05 -14.90
C SER A 73 -3.23 5.58 -13.64
N PHE A 74 -3.12 4.91 -12.51
CA PHE A 74 -3.88 5.19 -11.29
C PHE A 74 -3.02 5.62 -10.10
N SER A 75 -1.70 5.77 -10.27
CA SER A 75 -0.80 6.28 -9.22
C SER A 75 -1.26 7.61 -8.63
N SER A 76 -1.82 8.51 -9.45
CA SER A 76 -2.31 9.82 -9.02
C SER A 76 -3.47 9.74 -8.01
N ILE A 77 -4.28 8.67 -8.04
CA ILE A 77 -5.41 8.47 -7.12
C ILE A 77 -4.95 7.80 -5.82
N LEU A 78 -3.90 6.99 -5.89
CA LEU A 78 -3.33 6.26 -4.76
C LEU A 78 -2.60 7.17 -3.77
N LEU A 79 -1.80 8.10 -4.29
CA LEU A 79 -0.93 8.95 -3.47
C LEU A 79 -1.69 9.82 -2.44
N PRO A 80 -2.85 10.44 -2.75
CA PRO A 80 -3.63 11.18 -1.76
C PRO A 80 -4.09 10.32 -0.57
N VAL A 81 -4.49 9.07 -0.83
CA VAL A 81 -4.97 8.14 0.21
C VAL A 81 -3.80 7.70 1.10
N VAL A 82 -2.66 7.38 0.49
CA VAL A 82 -1.41 7.05 1.21
C VAL A 82 -0.99 8.21 2.09
N PHE A 83 -0.99 9.42 1.56
CA PHE A 83 -0.58 10.62 2.28
C PHE A 83 -1.53 10.91 3.46
N PHE A 84 -2.84 10.83 3.25
CA PHE A 84 -3.83 11.01 4.31
C PHE A 84 -3.62 10.01 5.46
N LEU A 85 -3.47 8.73 5.15
CA LEU A 85 -3.24 7.70 6.17
C LEU A 85 -1.89 7.86 6.87
N PHE A 86 -0.86 8.27 6.12
CA PHE A 86 0.46 8.56 6.69
C PHE A 86 0.40 9.72 7.70
N GLN A 87 -0.26 10.83 7.36
CA GLN A 87 -0.48 11.95 8.27
C GLN A 87 -1.25 11.52 9.52
N LEU A 88 -2.33 10.76 9.32
CA LEU A 88 -3.13 10.20 10.41
C LEU A 88 -2.30 9.34 11.37
N PHE A 89 -1.43 8.46 10.85
CA PHE A 89 -0.59 7.60 11.68
C PHE A 89 0.55 8.35 12.38
N LEU A 90 1.06 9.44 11.81
CA LEU A 90 2.03 10.31 12.46
C LEU A 90 1.40 11.34 13.40
N GLY A 91 0.07 11.50 13.36
CA GLY A 91 -0.65 12.49 14.15
C GLY A 91 -0.36 13.94 13.71
N LEU A 92 -0.09 14.15 12.42
CA LEU A 92 0.10 15.47 11.78
C LEU A 92 -1.19 15.94 11.11
#